data_AF-A0A4Q7ZIW6-F1
#
_entry.id   AF-A0A4Q7ZIW6-F1
#
_cell.length_a   1.000
_cell.length_b   1.000
_cell.length_c   1.000
_cell.angle_alpha   90.00
_cell.angle_beta   90.00
_cell.angle_gamma   90.00
#
_symmetry.space_group_name_H-M   'P 1'
#
loop_
_entity.id
_entity.type
_entity.pdbx_description
1 polymer ?
#
loop_
_entity_poly.entity_id
_entity_poly.type
_entity_poly.pdbx_seq_one_letter_code
_entity_poly.pdbx_strand_id
1 'polypeptide(L)' 'MEAVIEYAMQTPDGAWRVEVVKRGRSRWYRIRHGDNELDWLSIAAVHRVLGDAGIDLADLVEAGGPANPAPPGDAQHGVA' A
#
# COMPACT_ATOMS: atom_id res chain seq x y z
N MET A 1 -14.01 11.91 -1.77
CA MET A 1 -13.17 10.85 -2.38
C MET A 1 -12.41 10.16 -1.26
N GLU A 2 -12.60 8.86 -1.14
CA GLU A 2 -11.87 8.01 -0.18
C GLU A 2 -10.41 7.84 -0.63
N ALA A 3 -9.52 7.58 0.31
CA ALA A 3 -8.12 7.27 0.00
C ALA A 3 -8.02 5.77 -0.31
N VAL A 4 -7.45 5.44 -1.47
CA VAL A 4 -7.25 4.04 -1.89
C VAL A 4 -5.76 3.74 -1.93
N ILE A 5 -5.39 2.52 -1.59
CA ILE A 5 -4.04 2.02 -1.85
C ILE A 5 -3.99 1.71 -3.35
N GLU A 6 -3.12 2.38 -4.08
CA GLU A 6 -2.89 2.15 -5.51
C GLU A 6 -1.90 1.00 -5.72
N TYR A 7 -0.92 0.89 -4.81
CA TYR A 7 0.12 -0.13 -4.87
C TYR A 7 0.68 -0.41 -3.47
N ALA A 8 1.16 -1.62 -3.21
CA ALA A 8 1.80 -1.97 -1.96
C ALA A 8 2.99 -2.90 -2.20
N MET A 9 4.08 -2.64 -1.50
CA MET A 9 5.26 -3.49 -1.45
C MET A 9 5.56 -3.83 0.00
N GLN A 10 6.22 -4.95 0.25
CA GLN A 10 6.62 -5.36 1.59
C GLN A 10 7.94 -6.10 1.55
N THR A 11 8.64 -6.18 2.69
CA THR A 11 9.74 -7.12 2.81
C THR A 11 9.22 -8.57 2.74
N PRO A 12 10.06 -9.55 2.36
CA PRO A 12 9.63 -10.94 2.19
C PRO A 12 9.07 -11.56 3.48
N ASP A 13 9.59 -11.13 4.63
CA ASP A 13 9.14 -11.51 5.96
C ASP A 13 7.87 -10.76 6.41
N GLY A 14 7.48 -9.71 5.69
CA GLY A 14 6.27 -8.93 5.94
C GLY A 14 6.36 -7.95 7.10
N ALA A 15 7.52 -7.79 7.76
CA ALA A 15 7.65 -6.81 8.84
C ALA A 15 7.47 -5.37 8.36
N TRP A 16 7.93 -5.06 7.15
CA TRP A 16 7.82 -3.73 6.57
C TRP A 16 6.91 -3.74 5.36
N ARG A 17 6.00 -2.77 5.30
CA ARG A 17 5.09 -2.57 4.16
C ARG A 17 5.08 -1.11 3.76
N VAL A 18 5.29 -0.84 2.48
CA VAL A 18 5.19 0.48 1.85
C VAL A 18 3.95 0.49 0.98
N GLU A 19 3.10 1.48 1.16
CA GLU A 19 1.87 1.64 0.41
C GLU A 19 1.88 2.98 -0.31
N VAL A 20 1.44 2.96 -1.55
CA VAL A 20 1.17 4.15 -2.34
C VAL A 20 -0.30 4.47 -2.18
N VAL A 21 -0.61 5.57 -1.52
CA VAL A 21 -1.97 6.00 -1.25
C VAL A 21 -2.35 7.13 -2.19
N LYS A 22 -3.56 7.06 -2.74
CA LYS A 22 -4.11 8.06 -3.65
C LYS A 22 -5.49 8.52 -3.17
N ARG A 23 -5.70 9.83 -3.15
CA ARG A 23 -6.99 10.45 -2.85
C ARG A 23 -7.22 11.61 -3.80
N GLY A 24 -8.10 11.41 -4.77
CA GLY A 24 -8.31 12.37 -5.86
C GLY A 24 -7.02 12.59 -6.65
N ARG A 25 -6.47 13.81 -6.59
CA ARG A 25 -5.20 14.17 -7.25
C ARG A 25 -3.98 14.04 -6.35
N SER A 26 -4.18 13.85 -5.05
CA SER A 26 -3.11 13.71 -4.08
C SER A 26 -2.61 12.28 -4.06
N ARG A 27 -1.28 12.12 -4.03
CA ARG A 27 -0.59 10.84 -3.91
C ARG A 27 0.50 10.98 -2.86
N TRP A 28 0.58 10.03 -1.94
CA TRP A 28 1.62 9.97 -0.92
C TRP A 28 1.97 8.52 -0.62
N TYR A 29 3.01 8.34 0.20
CA TYR A 29 3.45 7.03 0.64
C TYR A 29 3.13 6.84 2.12
N ARG A 30 2.88 5.58 2.49
CA ARG A 30 2.65 5.16 3.85
C ARG A 30 3.56 3.98 4.17
N ILE A 31 4.22 3.98 5.32
CA ILE A 31 5.01 2.86 5.81
C ILE A 31 4.30 2.26 7.00
N ARG A 32 4.17 0.93 7.03
CA ARG A 32 3.71 0.14 8.16
C ARG A 32 4.83 -0.78 8.63
N HIS A 33 5.06 -0.80 9.93
CA HIS A 33 6.00 -1.69 10.60
C HIS A 33 5.46 -2.10 11.97
N GLY A 34 5.01 -3.35 12.10
CA GLY A 34 4.23 -3.80 13.25
C GLY A 34 3.00 -2.91 13.47
N ASP A 35 2.86 -2.36 14.67
CA ASP A 35 1.79 -1.41 15.03
C ASP A 35 2.08 0.05 14.62
N ASN A 36 3.27 0.33 14.08
CA ASN A 36 3.65 1.69 13.68
C ASN A 36 3.19 1.98 12.25
N GLU A 37 2.58 3.15 12.08
CA GLU A 37 2.18 3.67 10.78
C GLU A 37 2.75 5.08 10.60
N LEU A 38 3.50 5.28 9.53
CA LEU A 38 3.94 6.60 9.08
C LEU A 38 3.22 6.94 7.78
N ASP A 39 2.33 7.93 7.81
CA ASP A 39 1.53 8.36 6.67
C ASP A 39 2.02 9.71 6.10
N TRP A 40 1.47 10.13 4.96
CA TRP A 40 1.82 11.40 4.30
C TRP A 40 3.31 11.56 3.95
N LEU A 41 3.97 10.46 3.61
CA LEU A 41 5.39 10.47 3.25
C LEU A 41 5.62 10.81 1.78
N SER A 42 6.74 11.48 1.49
CA SER A 42 7.31 11.57 0.15
C SER A 42 8.20 10.35 -0.14
N ILE A 43 8.51 10.09 -1.41
CA ILE A 43 9.41 8.98 -1.77
C ILE A 43 10.79 9.13 -1.12
N ALA A 44 11.32 10.35 -0.99
CA ALA A 44 12.59 10.58 -0.31
C ALA A 44 12.53 10.24 1.19
N ALA A 45 11.40 10.50 1.84
CA ALA A 45 11.19 10.11 3.24
C ALA A 45 11.10 8.58 3.38
N VAL A 46 10.47 7.89 2.42
CA VAL A 46 10.42 6.42 2.40
C VAL A 46 11.82 5.82 2.31
N HIS A 47 12.61 6.27 1.33
CA HIS A 47 14.00 5.82 1.17
C HIS A 47 14.82 6.01 2.44
N ARG A 48 14.64 7.15 3.11
CA ARG A 48 15.35 7.45 4.37
C ARG A 48 14.94 6.50 5.49
N VAL A 49 13.64 6.29 5.70
CA VAL A 49 13.13 5.42 6.77
C VAL A 49 13.56 3.97 6.55
N LEU A 50 13.43 3.46 5.33
CA LEU A 50 13.87 2.09 5.02
C LEU A 50 15.39 1.93 5.12
N GLY A 51 16.15 2.90 4.63
CA GLY A 51 17.61 2.89 4.71
C GLY A 51 18.12 2.93 6.15
N ASP A 52 17.47 3.72 7.02
CA ASP A 52 17.78 3.74 8.46
C ASP A 52 17.51 2.39 9.14
N ALA A 53 16.48 1.67 8.66
CA ALA A 53 16.17 0.31 9.08
C ALA A 53 17.04 -0.78 8.42
N GLY A 54 17.96 -0.41 7.53
CA GLY A 54 18.82 -1.35 6.80
C GLY A 54 18.12 -2.14 5.69
N ILE A 55 16.97 -1.66 5.19
CA ILE A 55 16.19 -2.29 4.13
C ILE A 55 16.46 -1.60 2.80
N ASP A 56 16.90 -2.36 1.81
CA ASP A 56 17.00 -1.89 0.44
C ASP A 56 15.63 -1.98 -0.25
N LEU A 57 15.31 -1.04 -1.14
CA LEU A 57 14.07 -1.11 -1.90
C LEU A 57 14.03 -2.30 -2.85
N ALA A 58 15.19 -2.80 -3.29
CA ALA A 58 15.27 -3.98 -4.14
C ALA A 58 14.87 -5.27 -3.41
N ASP A 59 14.91 -5.28 -2.07
CA ASP A 59 14.45 -6.40 -1.25
C ASP A 59 12.92 -6.40 -1.08
N LEU A 60 12.23 -5.31 -1.44
CA LEU A 60 10.79 -5.24 -1.36
C LEU A 60 10.14 -6.06 -2.49
N VAL A 61 9.22 -6.93 -2.09
CA VAL A 61 8.35 -7.69 -2.99
C VAL A 61 6.98 -7.06 -3.05
N GLU A 62 6.23 -7.34 -4.11
CA GLU A 62 4.84 -6.90 -4.20
C GLU A 62 4.04 -7.47 -3.03
N ALA A 63 3.45 -6.59 -2.23
CA ALA A 63 2.47 -7.03 -1.26
C ALA A 63 1.23 -7.39 -2.08
N GLY A 64 0.75 -8.64 -1.96
CA GLY A 64 -0.51 -9.07 -2.57
C GLY A 64 -1.54 -7.95 -2.43
N GLY A 65 -1.99 -7.44 -3.58
CA GLY A 65 -2.44 -6.06 -3.74
C GLY A 65 -3.58 -5.65 -2.81
N PRO A 66 -3.93 -4.35 -2.78
CA PRO A 66 -5.24 -3.98 -2.26
C PRO A 66 -6.25 -4.87 -2.98
N ALA A 67 -7.10 -5.55 -2.22
CA ALA A 67 -8.29 -6.14 -2.80
C ALA A 67 -8.91 -5.04 -3.66
N ASN A 68 -8.78 -5.15 -4.98
CA ASN A 68 -9.69 -4.49 -5.87
C ASN A 68 -11.05 -4.98 -5.34
N PRO A 69 -11.91 -4.13 -4.73
CA PRO A 69 -13.25 -4.61 -4.46
C PRO A 69 -13.74 -5.06 -5.83
N ALA A 70 -14.08 -6.35 -5.96
CA ALA A 70 -14.76 -6.81 -7.15
C ALA A 70 -15.83 -5.76 -7.50
N PRO A 71 -15.94 -5.32 -8.76
CA PRO A 71 -16.94 -4.32 -9.11
C PRO A 71 -18.28 -4.79 -8.51
N PRO A 72 -19.07 -3.92 -7.85
CA PRO A 72 -20.38 -4.29 -7.37
C PRO A 72 -21.24 -4.54 -8.61
N GLY A 73 -21.26 -5.78 -9.08
CA GLY A 73 -21.72 -6.07 -10.43
C GLY A 73 -21.94 -7.54 -10.67
N ASP A 74 -22.51 -8.27 -9.70
CA ASP A 74 -23.24 -9.53 -9.96
C ASP A 74 -24.24 -9.86 -8.83
N ALA A 75 -24.84 -8.84 -8.22
CA ALA A 75 -26.09 -9.03 -7.47
C ALA A 75 -27.24 -8.45 -8.30
N GLN A 76 -27.94 -9.34 -9.02
CA GLN A 76 -29.34 -9.30 -9.51
C GLN A 76 -29.46 -9.52 -11.03
N HIS A 77 -29.85 -10.72 -11.48
CA HIS A 77 -31.21 -11.00 -12.01
C HIS A 77 -31.32 -12.43 -12.57
N GLY A 78 -32.36 -13.21 -12.19
CA GLY A 78 -32.78 -14.42 -12.91
C GLY A 78 -33.19 -15.59 -12.00
N VAL A 79 -34.38 -15.56 -11.39
CA VAL A 79 -35.52 -16.44 -11.73
C VAL A 79 -35.19 -17.91 -12.03
N ALA A 80 -35.61 -18.80 -11.13
CA ALA A 80 -36.40 -20.01 -11.45
C ALA A 80 -37.10 -20.49 -10.17
#